data_AF-A0A355E873-F1
#
_entry.id   AF-A0A355E873-F1
#
_cell.length_a   1.000
_cell.length_b   1.000
_cell.length_c   1.000
_cell.angle_alpha   90.00
_cell.angle_beta   90.00
_cell.angle_gamma   90.00
#
_symmetry.space_group_name_H-M   'P 1'
#
loop_
_entity.id
_entity.type
_entity.pdbx_description
1 polymer ?
#
loop_
_entity_poly.entity_id
_entity_poly.type
_entity_poly.pdbx_seq_one_letter_code
_entity_poly.pdbx_strand_id
1 'polypeptide(L)'
;MRWGIALVLGAALCAAAQQAPQLSEGEKNEQRRFVQQMLRKSPGKMTEAEASGFLYRVIPGYLPDILQRAYYKKRDALMEAGLHRRAAGAGELADQLKAKPAKKAGPPENSSRALLAAGYEELEKQEVVWLCKQTKCSEAELMDNSTLHVVPEMGKSKKMAVRYFIHPKDPLFGPVANLRAGHEELGGTRTFGSKIGTYCSK
;
A
#
# COMPACT_ATOMS: atom_id res chain seq x y z
N MET A 1 -3.97 -19.91 61.87
CA MET A 1 -2.90 -20.36 60.97
C MET A 1 -3.41 -20.29 59.53
N ARG A 2 -2.53 -19.90 58.59
CA ARG A 2 -2.72 -19.61 57.13
C ARG A 2 -3.22 -18.18 56.85
N TRP A 3 -2.40 -17.18 56.52
CA TRP A 3 -1.47 -16.93 55.37
C TRP A 3 -2.14 -16.99 53.99
N GLY A 4 -2.01 -15.90 53.20
CA GLY A 4 -2.38 -15.85 51.77
C GLY A 4 -2.67 -14.42 51.28
N ILE A 5 -1.69 -13.52 51.28
CA ILE A 5 -0.97 -13.02 50.09
C ILE A 5 -1.83 -12.07 49.23
N ALA A 6 -1.53 -10.78 49.38
CA ALA A 6 -1.92 -9.71 48.48
C ALA A 6 -1.19 -9.86 47.13
N LEU A 7 -1.92 -9.67 46.02
CA LEU A 7 -1.36 -9.56 44.68
C LEU A 7 -1.75 -8.21 44.11
N VAL A 8 -0.81 -7.27 44.18
CA VAL A 8 -0.83 -5.99 43.48
C VAL A 8 -0.30 -6.25 42.07
N LEU A 9 -1.18 -6.25 41.08
CA LEU A 9 -0.81 -6.25 39.67
C LEU A 9 -0.95 -4.83 39.12
N GLY A 10 0.17 -4.11 39.14
CA GLY A 10 0.31 -2.81 38.49
C GLY A 10 0.34 -2.98 36.97
N ALA A 11 -0.69 -2.46 36.31
CA ALA A 11 -0.69 -2.28 34.86
C ALA A 11 0.04 -0.98 34.51
N ALA A 12 1.34 -1.07 34.24
CA ALA A 12 2.07 -0.03 33.54
C ALA A 12 1.69 -0.09 32.05
N LEU A 13 0.73 0.74 31.66
CA LEU A 13 0.44 1.04 30.26
C LEU A 13 1.63 1.81 29.67
N CYS A 14 2.52 1.09 28.98
CA CYS A 14 3.47 1.71 28.06
C CYS A 14 2.69 2.33 26.89
N ALA A 15 2.41 3.63 26.99
CA ALA A 15 2.04 4.45 25.86
C ALA A 15 3.22 4.52 24.89
N ALA A 16 3.19 3.73 23.83
CA ALA A 16 4.06 3.90 22.67
C ALA A 16 3.61 5.15 21.90
N ALA A 17 3.99 6.32 22.42
CA ALA A 17 3.92 7.56 21.67
C ALA A 17 4.88 7.45 20.49
N GLN A 18 4.35 7.26 19.28
CA GLN A 18 5.08 7.39 18.03
C GLN A 18 5.70 8.79 17.98
N GLN A 19 6.98 8.88 18.32
CA GLN A 19 7.76 10.10 18.17
C GLN A 19 7.88 10.37 16.67
N ALA A 20 7.23 11.44 16.21
CA ALA A 20 7.50 11.99 14.89
C ALA A 20 9.01 12.22 14.75
N PRO A 21 9.63 11.86 13.61
CA PRO A 21 11.07 11.97 13.43
C PRO A 21 11.50 13.42 13.62
N GLN A 22 12.21 13.69 14.72
CA GLN A 22 12.68 15.03 15.05
C GLN A 22 13.95 15.32 14.25
N LEU A 23 13.81 16.12 13.19
CA LEU A 23 14.96 16.66 12.45
C LEU A 23 15.77 17.60 13.35
N SER A 24 17.09 17.47 13.28
CA SER A 24 18.01 18.38 13.95
C SER A 24 17.92 19.80 13.36
N GLU A 25 18.26 20.82 14.15
CA GLU A 25 18.32 22.23 13.69
C GLU A 25 19.22 22.39 12.44
N GLY A 26 20.30 21.62 12.35
CA GLY A 26 21.20 21.61 11.20
C GLY A 26 20.48 21.17 9.91
N GLU A 27 19.75 20.07 9.97
CA GLU A 27 19.01 19.52 8.82
C GLU A 27 17.86 20.44 8.38
N LYS A 28 17.16 21.06 9.35
CA LYS A 28 16.13 22.07 9.05
C LYS A 28 16.72 23.28 8.31
N ASN A 29 17.93 23.70 8.66
CA ASN A 29 18.62 24.81 8.00
C ASN A 29 19.10 24.43 6.58
N GLU A 30 19.60 23.21 6.40
CA GLU A 30 19.97 22.70 5.08
C GLU A 30 18.75 22.59 4.15
N GLN A 31 17.64 22.04 4.67
CA GLN A 31 16.39 21.91 3.95
C GLN A 31 15.80 23.28 3.55
N ARG A 32 15.88 24.28 4.44
CA ARG A 32 15.47 25.68 4.14
C ARG A 32 16.29 26.27 2.98
N ARG A 33 17.62 26.10 3.00
CA ARG A 33 18.51 26.59 1.93
C ARG A 33 18.22 25.89 0.61
N PHE A 34 18.02 24.57 0.65
CA PHE A 34 17.66 23.78 -0.52
C PHE A 34 16.34 24.25 -1.14
N VAL A 35 15.29 24.43 -0.33
CA VAL A 35 14.00 24.95 -0.81
C VAL A 35 14.15 26.34 -1.40
N GLN A 36 14.88 27.26 -0.76
CA GLN A 36 15.10 28.60 -1.30
C GLN A 36 15.83 28.58 -2.66
N GLN A 37 16.82 27.69 -2.84
CA GLN A 37 17.51 27.51 -4.11
C GLN A 37 16.57 26.97 -5.19
N MET A 38 15.73 26.00 -4.83
CA MET A 38 14.76 25.41 -5.76
C MET A 38 13.64 26.40 -6.12
N LEU A 39 13.18 27.23 -5.17
CA LEU A 39 12.19 28.28 -5.40
C LEU A 39 12.67 29.32 -6.43
N ARG A 40 13.97 29.57 -6.55
CA ARG A 40 14.56 30.49 -7.54
C ARG A 40 14.61 29.94 -8.98
N LYS A 41 14.68 28.62 -9.17
CA LYS A 41 14.73 28.00 -10.51
C LYS A 41 13.35 27.84 -11.13
N SER A 42 13.15 28.19 -12.40
CA SER A 42 11.84 27.94 -13.07
C SER A 42 11.54 26.42 -13.15
N PRO A 43 10.29 25.97 -12.96
CA PRO A 43 9.92 24.55 -13.05
C PRO A 43 10.36 23.86 -14.35
N GLY A 44 10.33 24.57 -15.48
CA GLY A 44 10.76 24.03 -16.78
C GLY A 44 12.27 23.91 -16.98
N LYS A 45 13.08 24.48 -16.07
CA LYS A 45 14.56 24.39 -16.08
C LYS A 45 15.10 23.46 -14.98
N MET A 46 14.21 22.83 -14.22
CA MET A 46 14.58 21.95 -13.13
C MET A 46 14.87 20.56 -13.69
N THR A 47 15.98 19.96 -13.26
CA THR A 47 16.25 18.57 -13.64
C THR A 47 15.32 17.63 -12.89
N GLU A 48 15.19 16.42 -13.40
CA GLU A 48 14.33 15.39 -12.81
C GLU A 48 14.74 15.01 -11.38
N ALA A 49 16.05 14.91 -11.13
CA ALA A 49 16.61 14.65 -9.81
C ALA A 49 16.35 15.82 -8.83
N GLU A 50 16.43 17.06 -9.32
CA GLU A 50 16.13 18.25 -8.51
C GLU A 50 14.64 18.32 -8.15
N ALA A 51 13.76 18.03 -9.11
CA ALA A 51 12.32 17.97 -8.87
C ALA A 51 11.97 16.83 -7.90
N SER A 52 12.58 15.65 -8.04
CA SER A 52 12.41 14.53 -7.12
C SER A 52 12.86 14.89 -5.70
N GLY A 53 14.06 15.47 -5.57
CA GLY A 53 14.57 15.95 -4.28
C GLY A 53 13.65 17.00 -3.67
N PHE A 54 13.12 17.93 -4.46
CA PHE A 54 12.17 18.93 -3.97
C PHE A 54 10.86 18.31 -3.49
N LEU A 55 10.30 17.33 -4.19
CA LEU A 55 9.00 16.74 -3.86
C LEU A 55 9.06 15.75 -2.67
N TYR A 56 10.13 14.95 -2.57
CA TYR A 56 10.19 13.82 -1.65
C TYR A 56 11.15 14.03 -0.46
N ARG A 57 12.21 14.83 -0.62
CA ARG A 57 13.18 15.08 0.47
C ARG A 57 12.71 16.19 1.41
N VAL A 58 11.83 17.07 0.96
CA VAL A 58 11.39 18.25 1.73
C VAL A 58 10.11 17.93 2.49
N ILE A 59 10.20 17.93 3.82
CA ILE A 59 9.04 17.86 4.70
C ILE A 59 8.50 19.28 4.96
N PRO A 60 7.30 19.64 4.48
CA PRO A 60 6.80 21.01 4.53
C PRO A 60 6.50 21.50 5.95
N GLY A 61 6.22 20.59 6.91
CA GLY A 61 5.93 20.95 8.30
C GLY A 61 7.11 21.53 9.09
N TYR A 62 8.33 21.44 8.56
CA TYR A 62 9.53 22.03 9.18
C TYR A 62 9.97 23.34 8.51
N LEU A 63 9.24 23.81 7.50
CA LEU A 63 9.50 25.07 6.83
C LEU A 63 8.72 26.21 7.52
N PRO A 64 9.27 27.44 7.57
CA PRO A 64 8.51 28.62 7.93
C PRO A 64 7.29 28.81 7.01
N ASP A 65 6.15 29.25 7.56
CA ASP A 65 4.88 29.40 6.84
C ASP A 65 4.99 30.08 5.47
N ILE A 66 5.84 31.10 5.37
CA ILE A 66 6.08 31.84 4.11
C ILE A 66 6.69 30.92 3.04
N LEU A 67 7.67 30.11 3.42
CA LEU A 67 8.31 29.15 2.53
C LEU A 67 7.42 27.94 2.26
N GLN A 68 6.58 27.57 3.21
CA GLN A 68 5.62 26.48 3.04
C GLN A 68 4.57 26.81 1.97
N ARG A 69 4.01 28.03 1.98
CA ARG A 69 3.09 28.50 0.92
C ARG A 69 3.78 28.52 -0.45
N ALA A 70 5.01 29.01 -0.51
CA ALA A 70 5.79 29.04 -1.74
C ALA A 70 6.12 27.62 -2.24
N TYR A 71 6.41 26.70 -1.31
CA TYR A 71 6.65 25.29 -1.59
C TYR A 71 5.43 24.64 -2.25
N TYR A 72 4.24 24.77 -1.66
CA TYR A 72 3.03 24.17 -2.24
C TYR A 72 2.68 24.75 -3.61
N LYS A 73 2.77 26.07 -3.79
CA LYS A 73 2.56 26.69 -5.11
C LYS A 73 3.51 26.12 -6.17
N LYS A 74 4.76 25.86 -5.79
CA LYS A 74 5.76 25.31 -6.70
C LYS A 74 5.59 23.81 -6.95
N ARG A 75 5.23 23.06 -5.91
CA ARG A 75 4.86 21.65 -6.00
C ARG A 75 3.74 21.48 -7.02
N ASP A 76 2.69 22.27 -6.92
CA ASP A 76 1.55 22.17 -7.82
C ASP A 76 1.94 22.48 -9.27
N ALA A 77 2.81 23.47 -9.50
CA ALA A 77 3.38 23.74 -10.83
C ALA A 77 4.27 22.59 -11.37
N LEU A 78 5.03 21.91 -10.50
CA LEU A 78 5.80 20.72 -10.89
C LEU A 78 4.89 19.51 -11.18
N MET A 79 3.76 19.41 -10.47
CA MET A 79 2.75 18.38 -10.71
C MET A 79 2.06 18.60 -12.05
N GLU A 80 1.65 19.84 -12.35
CA GLU A 80 1.04 20.24 -13.61
C GLU A 80 1.99 20.05 -14.81
N ALA A 81 3.28 20.33 -14.62
CA ALA A 81 4.32 20.07 -15.62
C ALA A 81 4.64 18.57 -15.82
N GLY A 82 4.02 17.66 -15.08
CA GLY A 82 4.21 16.21 -15.21
C GLY A 82 5.58 15.70 -14.76
N LEU A 83 6.39 16.55 -14.12
CA LEU A 83 7.75 16.21 -13.67
C LEU A 83 7.76 15.13 -12.58
N HIS A 84 6.68 15.01 -11.79
CA HIS A 84 6.50 13.93 -10.81
C HIS A 84 6.43 12.53 -11.43
N ARG A 85 5.89 12.39 -12.66
CA ARG A 85 5.79 11.11 -13.37
C ARG A 85 7.11 10.66 -13.96
N ARG A 86 7.98 11.62 -14.27
CA ARG A 86 9.36 11.35 -14.69
C ARG A 86 10.21 11.04 -13.47
N ALA A 87 10.23 11.95 -12.48
CA ALA A 87 10.98 11.86 -11.23
C ALA A 87 10.76 10.60 -10.38
N ALA A 88 9.58 9.99 -10.43
CA ALA A 88 9.31 8.69 -9.81
C ALA A 88 10.17 7.54 -10.39
N GLY A 89 10.78 7.72 -11.57
CA GLY A 89 11.76 6.81 -12.15
C GLY A 89 13.22 7.09 -11.77
N ALA A 90 13.52 8.24 -11.17
CA ALA A 90 14.91 8.69 -10.93
C ALA A 90 15.34 8.75 -9.45
N GLY A 91 14.40 8.78 -8.50
CA GLY A 91 14.71 8.99 -7.08
C GLY A 91 15.11 7.73 -6.28
N GLU A 92 14.64 6.55 -6.69
CA GLU A 92 14.75 5.33 -5.87
C GLU A 92 15.66 4.25 -6.47
N LEU A 93 16.18 4.48 -7.68
CA LEU A 93 17.02 3.52 -8.41
C LEU A 93 18.53 3.76 -8.22
N ALA A 94 18.99 4.96 -7.89
CA ALA A 94 20.42 5.30 -7.91
C ALA A 94 21.23 4.74 -6.72
N ASP A 95 20.64 4.65 -5.53
CA ASP A 95 21.35 4.16 -4.33
C ASP A 95 21.27 2.63 -4.17
N GLN A 96 20.30 1.95 -4.80
CA GLN A 96 20.27 0.47 -4.85
C GLN A 96 21.20 -0.12 -5.93
N LEU A 97 21.67 0.67 -6.89
CA LEU A 97 22.50 0.19 -8.03
C LEU A 97 23.98 -0.07 -7.71
N LYS A 98 24.46 0.16 -6.48
CA LYS A 98 25.84 -0.20 -6.08
C LYS A 98 25.97 -1.59 -5.43
N ALA A 99 24.87 -2.32 -5.23
CA ALA A 99 24.90 -3.64 -4.60
C ALA A 99 24.44 -4.75 -5.57
N LYS A 100 25.35 -5.18 -6.46
CA LYS A 100 25.30 -6.42 -7.27
C LYS A 100 24.13 -6.53 -8.28
N PRO A 101 24.32 -7.23 -9.41
CA PRO A 101 23.30 -7.29 -10.47
C PRO A 101 22.14 -8.19 -10.02
N ALA A 102 21.11 -7.60 -9.45
CA ALA A 102 19.84 -8.30 -9.23
C ALA A 102 19.14 -8.42 -10.59
N LYS A 103 19.08 -9.68 -11.05
CA LYS A 103 18.28 -10.24 -12.14
C LYS A 103 17.08 -9.38 -12.54
N LYS A 104 16.95 -9.16 -13.85
CA LYS A 104 15.74 -8.79 -14.62
C LYS A 104 14.56 -8.42 -13.70
N ALA A 105 14.33 -7.11 -13.52
CA ALA A 105 13.19 -6.59 -12.79
C ALA A 105 11.94 -7.42 -13.14
N GLY A 106 11.48 -8.18 -12.14
CA GLY A 106 10.23 -8.89 -12.25
C GLY A 106 9.10 -7.89 -12.51
N PRO A 107 7.99 -8.35 -13.08
CA PRO A 107 6.82 -7.50 -13.19
C PRO A 107 6.44 -7.01 -11.78
N PRO A 108 5.84 -5.81 -11.64
CA PRO A 108 5.62 -5.15 -10.35
C PRO A 108 5.00 -6.12 -9.32
N GLU A 109 5.31 -5.94 -8.04
CA GLU A 109 4.95 -6.88 -6.96
C GLU A 109 3.46 -7.29 -6.96
N ASN A 110 2.57 -6.46 -7.53
CA ASN A 110 1.13 -6.73 -7.69
C ASN A 110 0.68 -6.89 -9.15
N SER A 111 1.56 -7.32 -10.05
CA SER A 111 1.17 -7.71 -11.41
C SER A 111 0.46 -9.06 -11.38
N SER A 112 -0.49 -9.29 -12.30
CA SER A 112 -1.14 -10.60 -12.43
C SER A 112 -0.13 -11.73 -12.56
N ARG A 113 0.97 -11.48 -13.28
CA ARG A 113 2.04 -12.45 -13.50
C ARG A 113 2.83 -12.77 -12.22
N ALA A 114 3.04 -11.80 -11.34
CA ALA A 114 3.69 -12.03 -10.05
C ALA A 114 2.78 -12.83 -9.12
N LEU A 115 1.49 -12.50 -9.06
CA LEU A 115 0.50 -13.22 -8.24
C LEU A 115 0.33 -14.67 -8.69
N LEU A 116 0.23 -14.92 -10.01
CA LEU A 116 0.20 -16.28 -10.56
C LEU A 116 1.49 -17.05 -10.24
N ALA A 117 2.66 -16.41 -10.32
CA ALA A 117 3.93 -17.04 -9.96
C ALA A 117 4.04 -17.33 -8.44
N ALA A 118 3.37 -16.54 -7.62
CA ALA A 118 3.25 -16.74 -6.18
C ALA A 118 2.18 -17.78 -5.80
N GLY A 119 1.48 -18.37 -6.77
CA GLY A 119 0.49 -19.42 -6.55
C GLY A 119 -0.91 -18.90 -6.20
N TYR A 120 -1.20 -17.62 -6.44
CA TYR A 120 -2.56 -17.11 -6.38
C TYR A 120 -3.37 -17.60 -7.57
N GLU A 121 -4.65 -17.86 -7.35
CA GLU A 121 -5.59 -18.19 -8.41
C GLU A 121 -6.45 -16.99 -8.78
N GLU A 122 -6.72 -16.85 -10.07
CA GLU A 122 -7.61 -15.81 -10.58
C GLU A 122 -9.07 -16.17 -10.26
N LEU A 123 -9.83 -15.18 -9.80
CA LEU A 123 -11.27 -15.24 -9.61
C LEU A 123 -11.99 -14.50 -10.73
N GLU A 124 -13.11 -15.06 -11.18
CA GLU A 124 -14.03 -14.35 -12.04
C GLU A 124 -14.82 -13.31 -11.24
N LYS A 125 -15.24 -12.23 -11.92
CA LYS A 125 -16.03 -11.16 -11.28
C LYS A 125 -17.30 -11.69 -10.61
N GLN A 126 -17.93 -12.72 -11.18
CA GLN A 126 -19.15 -13.31 -10.63
C GLN A 126 -18.89 -14.04 -9.30
N GLU A 127 -17.72 -14.68 -9.16
CA GLU A 127 -17.31 -15.37 -7.94
C GLU A 127 -17.07 -14.40 -6.79
N VAL A 128 -16.47 -13.23 -7.09
CA VAL A 128 -16.28 -12.15 -6.10
C VAL A 128 -17.62 -11.57 -5.67
N VAL A 129 -18.54 -11.31 -6.59
CA VAL A 129 -19.89 -10.84 -6.25
C VAL A 129 -20.63 -11.85 -5.37
N TRP A 130 -20.51 -13.14 -5.69
CA TRP A 130 -21.05 -14.21 -4.86
C TRP A 130 -20.40 -14.24 -3.47
N LEU A 131 -19.08 -14.13 -3.37
CA LEU A 131 -18.35 -14.06 -2.10
C LEU A 131 -18.84 -12.88 -1.24
N CYS A 132 -18.96 -11.69 -1.81
CA CYS A 132 -19.51 -10.51 -1.12
C CYS A 132 -20.93 -10.78 -0.61
N LYS A 133 -21.79 -11.42 -1.42
CA LYS A 133 -23.16 -11.77 -1.03
C LYS A 133 -23.20 -12.76 0.13
N GLN A 134 -22.34 -13.77 0.11
CA GLN A 134 -22.31 -14.81 1.13
C GLN A 134 -21.69 -14.34 2.45
N THR A 135 -20.57 -13.63 2.36
CA THR A 135 -19.86 -13.09 3.53
C THR A 135 -20.53 -11.86 4.12
N LYS A 136 -21.41 -11.20 3.34
CA LYS A 136 -22.00 -9.89 3.64
C LYS A 136 -20.96 -8.78 3.80
N CYS A 137 -19.76 -8.99 3.26
CA CYS A 137 -18.69 -8.02 3.21
C CYS A 137 -18.73 -7.26 1.89
N SER A 138 -18.29 -6.00 1.92
CA SER A 138 -17.94 -5.24 0.73
C SER A 138 -16.62 -5.74 0.13
N GLU A 139 -16.38 -5.41 -1.15
CA GLU A 139 -15.12 -5.78 -1.83
C GLU A 139 -13.88 -5.24 -1.10
N ALA A 140 -13.95 -4.01 -0.60
CA ALA A 140 -12.86 -3.40 0.17
C ALA A 140 -12.59 -4.16 1.48
N GLU A 141 -13.64 -4.54 2.20
CA GLU A 141 -13.49 -5.33 3.43
C GLU A 141 -12.93 -6.73 3.16
N LEU A 142 -13.25 -7.33 2.01
CA LEU A 142 -12.63 -8.60 1.61
C LEU A 142 -11.15 -8.41 1.31
N MET A 143 -10.73 -7.32 0.67
CA MET A 143 -9.31 -7.05 0.45
C MET A 143 -8.53 -6.84 1.75
N ASP A 144 -9.15 -6.20 2.74
CA ASP A 144 -8.49 -5.91 4.02
C ASP A 144 -8.41 -7.14 4.94
N ASN A 145 -9.41 -8.04 4.88
CA ASN A 145 -9.54 -9.18 5.80
C ASN A 145 -9.17 -10.53 5.17
N SER A 146 -8.81 -10.58 3.89
CA SER A 146 -8.43 -11.80 3.18
C SER A 146 -7.21 -11.57 2.27
N THR A 147 -6.78 -12.62 1.57
CA THR A 147 -5.70 -12.55 0.56
C THR A 147 -6.21 -12.13 -0.82
N LEU A 148 -7.39 -11.50 -0.90
CA LEU A 148 -7.96 -11.01 -2.14
C LEU A 148 -7.18 -9.80 -2.66
N HIS A 149 -6.58 -9.93 -3.85
CA HIS A 149 -5.91 -8.85 -4.57
C HIS A 149 -6.70 -8.44 -5.82
N VAL A 150 -6.87 -7.14 -5.99
CA VAL A 150 -7.51 -6.54 -7.17
C VAL A 150 -6.44 -5.85 -8.02
N VAL A 151 -6.22 -6.38 -9.22
CA VAL A 151 -5.21 -5.86 -10.14
C VAL A 151 -5.89 -5.22 -11.36
N PRO A 152 -5.77 -3.88 -11.53
CA PRO A 152 -6.18 -3.23 -12.75
C PRO A 152 -5.13 -3.46 -13.84
N GLU A 153 -5.51 -4.14 -14.92
CA GLU A 153 -4.67 -4.35 -16.09
C GLU A 153 -5.22 -3.63 -17.32
N MET A 154 -4.33 -3.02 -18.10
CA MET A 154 -4.70 -2.49 -19.41
C MET A 154 -4.84 -3.66 -20.39
N GLY A 155 -6.08 -3.97 -20.77
CA GLY A 155 -6.35 -5.01 -21.75
C GLY A 155 -5.83 -4.62 -23.15
N LYS A 156 -5.76 -5.62 -24.05
CA LYS A 156 -5.37 -5.43 -25.46
C LYS A 156 -6.19 -4.34 -26.18
N SER A 157 -7.42 -4.10 -25.72
CA SER A 157 -8.34 -3.08 -26.25
C SER A 157 -8.15 -1.68 -25.67
N LYS A 158 -7.05 -1.41 -24.93
CA LYS A 158 -6.81 -0.17 -24.15
C LYS A 158 -7.89 0.15 -23.10
N LYS A 159 -8.80 -0.79 -22.84
CA LYS A 159 -9.77 -0.70 -21.74
C LYS A 159 -9.13 -1.29 -20.49
N MET A 160 -9.24 -0.59 -19.37
CA MET A 160 -8.86 -1.15 -18.08
C MET A 160 -9.79 -2.31 -17.74
N ALA A 161 -9.21 -3.50 -17.59
CA ALA A 161 -9.87 -4.69 -17.10
C ALA A 161 -9.40 -4.94 -15.67
N VAL A 162 -10.32 -5.27 -14.77
CA VAL A 162 -10.02 -5.58 -13.38
C VAL A 162 -9.96 -7.09 -13.22
N ARG A 163 -8.86 -7.60 -12.68
CA ARG A 163 -8.66 -9.03 -12.40
C ARG A 163 -8.55 -9.23 -10.89
N TYR A 164 -9.14 -10.31 -10.40
CA TYR A 164 -9.19 -10.64 -8.98
C TYR A 164 -8.35 -11.87 -8.73
N PHE A 165 -7.59 -11.90 -7.65
CA PHE A 165 -6.74 -13.02 -7.29
C PHE A 165 -6.89 -13.36 -5.82
N ILE A 166 -6.94 -14.64 -5.47
CA ILE A 166 -6.98 -15.10 -4.09
C ILE A 166 -6.00 -16.27 -3.89
N HIS A 167 -5.41 -16.38 -2.70
CA HIS A 167 -4.49 -17.48 -2.42
C HIS A 167 -5.28 -18.76 -2.10
N PRO A 168 -4.88 -19.96 -2.59
CA PRO A 168 -5.60 -21.21 -2.31
C PRO A 168 -5.68 -21.62 -0.83
N LYS A 169 -4.74 -21.11 -0.01
CA LYS A 169 -4.76 -21.31 1.46
C LYS A 169 -5.72 -20.37 2.18
N ASP A 170 -6.34 -19.43 1.48
CA ASP A 170 -7.33 -18.54 2.06
C ASP A 170 -8.58 -19.33 2.45
N PRO A 171 -9.14 -19.12 3.65
CA PRO A 171 -10.39 -19.76 4.05
C PRO A 171 -11.57 -19.52 3.10
N LEU A 172 -11.57 -18.40 2.36
CA LEU A 172 -12.59 -18.06 1.37
C LEU A 172 -12.41 -18.82 0.05
N PHE A 173 -11.24 -19.42 -0.20
CA PHE A 173 -11.00 -20.18 -1.43
C PHE A 173 -11.80 -21.49 -1.47
N GLY A 174 -11.97 -22.19 -0.34
CA GLY A 174 -12.79 -23.39 -0.27
C GLY A 174 -14.22 -23.20 -0.78
N PRO A 175 -14.95 -22.17 -0.30
CA PRO A 175 -16.21 -21.69 -0.88
C PRO A 175 -16.21 -21.48 -2.39
N VAL A 176 -15.19 -20.80 -2.94
CA VAL A 176 -15.07 -20.56 -4.38
C VAL A 176 -14.88 -21.87 -5.14
N ALA A 177 -14.00 -22.75 -4.65
CA ALA A 177 -13.76 -24.05 -5.28
C ALA A 177 -15.04 -24.90 -5.35
N ASN A 178 -15.89 -24.82 -4.31
CA ASN A 178 -17.21 -25.47 -4.31
C ASN A 178 -18.16 -24.85 -5.34
N LEU A 179 -18.20 -23.52 -5.45
CA LEU A 179 -18.99 -22.82 -6.48
C LEU A 179 -18.58 -23.26 -7.89
N ARG A 180 -17.28 -23.32 -8.18
CA ARG A 180 -16.72 -23.81 -9.46
C ARG A 180 -17.09 -25.25 -9.77
N ALA A 181 -17.21 -26.09 -8.74
CA ALA A 181 -17.64 -27.48 -8.87
C ALA A 181 -19.17 -27.62 -9.09
N GLY A 182 -19.92 -26.52 -9.18
CA GLY A 182 -21.36 -26.52 -9.39
C GLY A 182 -22.17 -26.64 -8.09
N HIS A 183 -21.54 -26.43 -6.93
CA HIS A 183 -22.22 -26.41 -5.64
C HIS A 183 -22.41 -24.96 -5.17
N GLU A 184 -23.61 -24.43 -5.36
CA GLU A 184 -23.93 -23.02 -5.05
C GLU A 184 -24.18 -22.74 -3.54
N GLU A 185 -24.42 -23.79 -2.75
CA GLU A 185 -24.70 -23.67 -1.31
C GLU A 185 -23.45 -23.88 -0.45
N LEU A 186 -23.18 -22.93 0.45
CA LEU A 186 -22.12 -23.00 1.45
C LEU A 186 -22.34 -24.06 2.54
N GLY A 187 -23.57 -24.58 2.65
CA GLY A 187 -24.03 -25.40 3.77
C GLY A 187 -24.28 -26.85 3.37
N GLY A 188 -23.24 -27.67 3.33
CA GLY A 188 -23.42 -29.10 3.08
C GLY A 188 -22.19 -29.92 3.40
N THR A 189 -21.99 -30.23 4.69
CA THR A 189 -21.20 -31.36 5.28
C THR A 189 -19.79 -31.71 4.74
N ARG A 190 -19.27 -31.04 3.72
CA ARG A 190 -17.96 -31.32 3.09
C ARG A 190 -16.86 -30.35 3.54
N THR A 191 -17.22 -29.22 4.15
CA THR A 191 -16.29 -28.36 4.89
C THR A 191 -16.21 -28.83 6.34
N PHE A 192 -15.57 -29.98 6.58
CA PHE A 192 -15.15 -30.36 7.93
C PHE A 192 -14.22 -29.26 8.47
N GLY A 193 -14.73 -28.41 9.39
CA GLY A 193 -13.91 -27.54 10.24
C GLY A 193 -13.98 -26.03 9.98
N SER A 194 -14.40 -25.58 8.78
CA SER A 194 -14.51 -24.14 8.52
C SER A 194 -15.89 -23.64 8.93
N LYS A 195 -16.07 -23.33 10.22
CA LYS A 195 -17.03 -22.28 10.58
C LYS A 195 -16.54 -21.04 9.84
N ILE A 196 -17.27 -20.60 8.81
CA ILE A 196 -17.10 -19.25 8.25
C ILE A 196 -17.52 -18.32 9.37
N GLY A 197 -16.59 -18.07 10.30
CA GLY A 197 -16.72 -17.00 11.27
C GLY A 197 -16.95 -15.73 10.48
N THR A 198 -17.77 -14.84 11.01
CA THR A 198 -17.94 -13.48 10.48
C THR A 198 -16.56 -12.86 10.22
N TYR A 199 -16.08 -12.93 8.98
CA TYR A 199 -14.75 -12.45 8.58
C TYR A 199 -14.66 -10.92 8.68
N CYS A 200 -15.81 -10.26 8.59
CA CYS A 200 -15.93 -8.82 8.74
C CYS A 200 -16.65 -8.53 10.05
N SER A 201 -15.88 -8.08 11.05
CA SER A 201 -16.44 -7.49 12.25
C SER A 201 -16.93 -6.10 11.89
N LYS A 202 -18.22 -5.81 12.15
CA LYS A 202 -18.74 -4.45 12.07
C LYS A 202 -18.06 -3.51 13.05
#